data_AF-A0A5J4NXM2-F1
#
_entry.id   AF-A0A5J4NXM2-F1
#
_cell.length_a   1.000
_cell.length_b   1.000
_cell.length_c   1.000
_cell.angle_alpha   90.00
_cell.angle_beta   90.00
_cell.angle_gamma   90.00
#
_symmetry.space_group_name_H-M   'P 1'
#
loop_
_entity.id
_entity.type
_entity.pdbx_description
1 polymer ?
#
loop_
_entity_poly.entity_id
_entity_poly.type
_entity_poly.pdbx_seq_one_letter_code
_entity_poly.pdbx_strand_id
1 'polypeptide(L)'
;MTFFDSEFYIEHHITACRCYLFDSTHNTTGTFKSPNYPVTYPADVGCILYRFQGRKTELVKLTFWSFKLRNPQNGRCIDYLDVFASIDTTPISSGEAAVDQMQNTTMDWKIQRPADYRICGGLNGLPQKKIYSVGSVLYLVFHSESNQGSLSKLQYGGFIGQFWFELKELYRTNAVLQPGTRCTYHVEHHSEHDEQFRKGNFFSPQFPSNYPPNLHCKYRFTAVANERIVITFQSIRLGFFPGESQPWNALR
;
A
#
# COMPACT_ATOMS: atom_id res chain seq x y z
N MET A 1 34.13 -22.01 6.63
CA MET A 1 35.07 -21.16 5.86
C MET A 1 34.42 -20.88 4.53
N THR A 2 33.97 -19.68 4.16
CA THR A 2 34.29 -18.32 4.65
C THR A 2 33.19 -17.33 4.20
N PHE A 3 32.84 -16.42 5.11
CA PHE A 3 32.40 -15.02 4.99
C PHE A 3 31.23 -14.63 4.07
N PHE A 4 30.17 -14.08 4.68
CA PHE A 4 29.52 -12.85 4.22
C PHE A 4 29.32 -11.90 5.42
N ASP A 5 29.53 -10.62 5.12
CA ASP A 5 29.91 -9.54 6.03
C ASP A 5 28.88 -9.14 7.08
N SER A 6 29.43 -8.54 8.13
CA SER A 6 28.79 -7.93 9.27
C SER A 6 27.83 -6.79 8.90
N GLU A 7 26.53 -7.01 9.07
CA GLU A 7 25.60 -5.95 9.44
C GLU A 7 24.88 -6.35 10.72
N PHE A 8 24.68 -5.35 11.57
CA PHE A 8 24.33 -5.42 12.98
C PHE A 8 22.97 -6.09 13.22
N TYR A 9 22.93 -7.34 13.69
CA TYR A 9 21.70 -8.00 14.13
C TYR A 9 21.57 -7.88 15.65
N ILE A 10 20.60 -7.08 16.11
CA ILE A 10 20.11 -7.20 17.49
C ILE A 10 18.96 -8.21 17.47
N GLU A 11 19.20 -9.42 17.96
CA GLU A 11 18.12 -10.33 18.33
C GLU A 11 17.40 -9.78 19.58
N HIS A 12 16.10 -9.52 19.47
CA HIS A 12 15.22 -9.30 20.60
C HIS A 12 14.06 -10.28 20.53
N HIS A 13 14.00 -11.19 21.49
CA HIS A 13 12.93 -12.18 21.65
C HIS A 13 11.66 -11.51 22.24
N ILE A 14 10.60 -11.39 21.44
CA ILE A 14 9.21 -11.19 21.91
C ILE A 14 8.28 -12.10 21.10
N THR A 15 8.46 -13.43 21.10
CA THR A 15 7.71 -14.33 20.18
C THR A 15 7.60 -13.74 18.75
N ALA A 16 8.71 -13.11 18.33
CA ALA A 16 8.68 -11.91 17.51
C ALA A 16 8.89 -12.28 16.06
N CYS A 17 8.03 -11.77 15.18
CA CYS A 17 8.25 -11.81 13.74
C CYS A 17 9.69 -11.42 13.40
N ARG A 18 10.39 -12.23 12.60
CA ARG A 18 11.66 -11.80 12.02
C ARG A 18 11.39 -10.59 11.14
N CYS A 19 12.00 -9.44 11.44
CA CYS A 19 11.71 -8.18 10.75
C CYS A 19 12.85 -7.77 9.80
N TYR A 20 12.50 -7.50 8.54
CA TYR A 20 13.34 -6.86 7.54
C TYR A 20 12.88 -5.42 7.36
N LEU A 21 13.72 -4.46 7.78
CA LEU A 21 13.44 -3.03 7.67
C LEU A 21 14.06 -2.44 6.40
N PHE A 22 13.26 -1.72 5.63
CA PHE A 22 13.69 -0.88 4.52
C PHE A 22 13.37 0.56 4.89
N ASP A 23 14.38 1.41 5.00
CA ASP A 23 14.25 2.79 5.45
C ASP A 23 14.71 3.76 4.35
N SER A 24 13.87 4.75 4.04
CA SER A 24 14.13 5.72 2.98
C SER A 24 15.31 6.64 3.26
N THR A 25 15.78 6.72 4.51
CA THR A 25 17.00 7.46 4.88
C THR A 25 18.26 6.79 4.35
N HIS A 26 18.23 5.47 4.16
CA HIS A 26 19.36 4.71 3.61
C HIS A 26 19.22 4.55 2.10
N ASN A 27 18.06 4.09 1.62
CA ASN A 27 17.81 3.85 0.22
C ASN A 27 16.35 4.18 -0.15
N THR A 28 16.17 5.01 -1.18
CA THR A 28 14.84 5.38 -1.69
C THR A 28 14.22 4.31 -2.59
N THR A 29 14.98 3.29 -3.00
CA THR A 29 14.50 2.14 -3.76
C THR A 29 15.36 0.92 -3.46
N GLY A 30 14.81 -0.27 -3.70
CA GLY A 30 15.56 -1.51 -3.55
C GLY A 30 14.70 -2.71 -3.89
N THR A 31 15.23 -3.89 -3.62
CA THR A 31 14.52 -5.16 -3.84
C THR A 31 14.20 -5.84 -2.52
N PHE A 32 13.11 -6.59 -2.51
CA PHE A 32 12.71 -7.43 -1.38
C PHE A 32 12.34 -8.81 -1.89
N LYS A 33 12.61 -9.84 -1.10
CA LYS A 33 12.40 -11.24 -1.49
C LYS A 33 12.02 -12.11 -0.31
N SER A 34 11.30 -13.19 -0.60
CA SER A 34 11.08 -14.27 0.36
C SER A 34 12.41 -14.92 0.76
N PRO A 35 12.50 -15.55 1.94
CA PRO A 35 13.68 -16.31 2.31
C PRO A 35 13.99 -17.39 1.26
N ASN A 36 15.28 -17.65 1.04
CA ASN A 36 15.81 -18.63 0.08
C ASN A 36 15.50 -18.37 -1.40
N TYR A 37 14.81 -17.30 -1.77
CA TYR A 37 14.53 -16.99 -3.19
C TYR A 37 15.83 -17.01 -4.03
N PRO A 38 15.87 -17.69 -5.19
CA PRO A 38 14.73 -18.22 -5.98
C PRO A 38 14.30 -19.66 -5.62
N VAL A 39 14.90 -20.25 -4.59
CA VAL A 39 14.52 -21.57 -4.08
C VAL A 39 13.27 -21.46 -3.21
N THR A 40 12.66 -22.60 -2.89
CA THR A 40 11.48 -22.67 -2.05
C THR A 40 11.67 -22.04 -0.68
N TYR A 41 10.69 -21.22 -0.30
CA TYR A 41 10.62 -20.61 1.01
C TYR A 41 10.47 -21.68 2.10
N PRO A 42 10.95 -21.43 3.33
CA PRO A 42 10.79 -22.36 4.45
C PRO A 42 9.32 -22.67 4.73
N ALA A 43 9.03 -23.91 5.15
CA ALA A 43 7.74 -24.27 5.74
C ALA A 43 7.66 -23.78 7.21
N ASP A 44 6.45 -23.78 7.76
CA ASP A 44 6.18 -23.43 9.17
C ASP A 44 6.72 -22.05 9.58
N VAL A 45 6.71 -21.09 8.66
CA VAL A 45 7.04 -19.70 8.96
C VAL A 45 5.86 -19.09 9.69
N GLY A 46 5.96 -19.00 11.01
CA GLY A 46 4.96 -18.33 11.84
C GLY A 46 4.83 -16.84 11.53
N CYS A 47 5.95 -16.13 11.35
CA CYS A 47 5.93 -14.73 10.91
C CYS A 47 7.27 -14.21 10.41
N ILE A 48 7.27 -13.64 9.20
CA ILE A 48 8.32 -12.73 8.72
C ILE A 48 7.67 -11.40 8.35
N LEU A 49 8.16 -10.32 8.95
CA LEU A 49 7.72 -8.95 8.70
C LEU A 49 8.69 -8.26 7.75
N TYR A 50 8.16 -7.66 6.69
CA TYR A 50 8.88 -6.67 5.87
C TYR A 50 8.26 -5.30 6.17
N ARG A 51 9.04 -4.39 6.73
CA ARG A 51 8.62 -3.03 7.07
C ARG A 51 9.28 -2.04 6.12
N PHE A 52 8.48 -1.32 5.34
CA PHE A 52 8.95 -0.24 4.49
C PHE A 52 8.60 1.09 5.17
N GLN A 53 9.62 1.85 5.55
CA GLN A 53 9.52 3.06 6.35
C GLN A 53 10.03 4.26 5.54
N GLY A 54 9.10 5.10 5.09
CA GLY A 54 9.40 6.37 4.43
C GLY A 54 9.32 7.55 5.39
N ARG A 55 9.78 8.71 4.93
CA ARG A 55 9.55 10.01 5.57
C ARG A 55 8.08 10.37 5.49
N LYS A 56 7.62 11.30 6.35
CA LYS A 56 6.21 11.76 6.36
C LYS A 56 5.71 12.28 5.01
N THR A 57 6.62 12.79 4.17
CA THR A 57 6.37 13.32 2.82
C THR A 57 6.45 12.26 1.73
N GLU A 58 6.68 10.99 2.06
CA GLU A 58 6.86 9.89 1.11
C GLU A 58 5.73 8.85 1.24
N LEU A 59 5.48 8.16 0.14
CA LEU A 59 4.66 6.96 0.02
C LEU A 59 5.58 5.78 -0.32
N VAL A 60 5.12 4.57 0.00
CA VAL A 60 5.76 3.33 -0.43
C VAL A 60 5.02 2.78 -1.64
N LYS A 61 5.76 2.48 -2.69
CA LYS A 61 5.29 1.76 -3.87
C LYS A 61 6.00 0.41 -3.95
N LEU A 62 5.25 -0.65 -4.20
CA LEU A 62 5.76 -2.00 -4.42
C LEU A 62 5.31 -2.57 -5.75
N THR A 63 6.17 -3.38 -6.36
CA THR A 63 5.83 -4.28 -7.47
C THR A 63 6.48 -5.64 -7.28
N PHE A 64 5.79 -6.71 -7.68
CA PHE A 64 6.37 -8.06 -7.73
C PHE A 64 6.87 -8.36 -9.14
N TRP A 65 8.09 -8.89 -9.24
CA TRP A 65 8.64 -9.41 -10.49
C TRP A 65 8.38 -10.92 -10.63
N SER A 66 8.39 -11.64 -9.51
CA SER A 66 7.95 -13.02 -9.42
C SER A 66 7.16 -13.21 -8.12
N PHE A 67 6.08 -13.96 -8.21
CA PHE A 67 5.24 -14.32 -7.07
C PHE A 67 4.67 -15.70 -7.30
N LYS A 68 5.09 -16.67 -6.49
CA LYS A 68 4.65 -18.06 -6.52
C LYS A 68 4.63 -18.62 -5.10
N LEU A 69 3.50 -18.42 -4.42
CA LEU A 69 3.16 -19.10 -3.17
C LEU A 69 2.23 -20.30 -3.45
N ARG A 70 1.96 -21.10 -2.42
CA ARG A 70 0.95 -22.18 -2.49
C ARG A 70 -0.37 -21.63 -3.02
N ASN A 71 -0.96 -22.34 -3.97
CA ASN A 71 -2.28 -21.99 -4.47
C ASN A 71 -3.32 -22.13 -3.35
N PRO A 72 -4.38 -21.32 -3.37
CA PRO A 72 -5.44 -21.42 -2.36
C PRO A 72 -6.08 -22.81 -2.40
N GLN A 73 -6.39 -23.36 -1.22
CA GLN A 73 -7.14 -24.59 -1.06
C GLN A 73 -8.54 -24.24 -0.57
N ASN A 74 -9.59 -24.70 -1.27
CA ASN A 74 -10.99 -24.37 -0.97
C ASN A 74 -11.22 -22.84 -0.83
N GLY A 75 -10.59 -22.05 -1.71
CA GLY A 75 -10.69 -20.59 -1.71
C GLY A 75 -9.91 -19.88 -0.59
N ARG A 76 -9.14 -20.60 0.24
CA ARG A 76 -8.35 -20.02 1.34
C ARG A 76 -6.85 -20.17 1.10
N CYS A 77 -6.10 -19.12 1.41
CA CYS A 77 -4.64 -19.15 1.40
C CYS A 77 -4.10 -19.79 2.69
N ILE A 78 -3.33 -20.86 2.56
CA ILE A 78 -2.61 -21.52 3.67
C ILE A 78 -1.23 -20.87 3.85
N ASP A 79 -0.46 -20.81 2.75
CA ASP A 79 0.72 -19.96 2.67
C ASP A 79 0.29 -18.62 2.10
N TYR A 80 0.63 -17.51 2.75
CA TYR A 80 0.16 -16.20 2.35
C TYR A 80 1.15 -15.09 2.67
N LEU A 81 0.99 -14.00 1.93
CA LEU A 81 1.57 -12.71 2.25
C LEU A 81 0.42 -11.75 2.55
N ASP A 82 0.34 -11.30 3.80
CA ASP A 82 -0.57 -10.24 4.20
C ASP A 82 0.06 -8.89 3.88
N VAL A 83 -0.74 -7.99 3.30
CA VAL A 83 -0.31 -6.67 2.85
C VAL A 83 -1.08 -5.62 3.64
N PHE A 84 -0.36 -4.73 4.32
CA PHE A 84 -0.92 -3.60 5.04
C PHE A 84 -0.42 -2.30 4.40
N ALA A 85 -1.19 -1.80 3.43
CA ALA A 85 -0.89 -0.59 2.66
C ALA A 85 -1.67 0.64 3.16
N SER A 86 -2.80 0.46 3.85
CA SER A 86 -3.63 1.57 4.34
C SER A 86 -3.30 2.01 5.77
N ILE A 87 -2.06 1.79 6.23
CA ILE A 87 -1.63 2.26 7.55
C ILE A 87 -1.18 3.71 7.44
N ASP A 88 -1.86 4.58 8.19
CA ASP A 88 -1.45 5.96 8.41
C ASP A 88 -0.88 6.11 9.83
N THR A 89 0.36 6.58 9.91
CA THR A 89 1.05 6.85 11.17
C THR A 89 1.00 8.33 11.54
N THR A 90 0.32 9.17 10.75
CA THR A 90 0.02 10.53 11.19
C THR A 90 -0.85 10.46 12.45
N PRO A 91 -0.52 11.23 13.51
CA PRO A 91 -1.39 11.32 14.67
C PRO A 91 -2.75 11.81 14.19
N ILE A 92 -3.79 11.04 14.47
CA ILE A 92 -5.15 11.38 14.08
C ILE A 92 -5.52 12.67 14.83
N SER A 93 -5.60 13.79 14.12
CA SER A 93 -6.17 15.04 14.63
C SER A 93 -7.70 15.04 14.49
N SER A 94 -8.35 13.93 14.85
CA SER A 94 -9.77 13.92 15.20
C SER A 94 -9.83 13.78 16.70
N GLY A 95 -10.58 14.64 17.37
CA GLY A 95 -10.66 14.78 18.84
C GLY A 95 -11.19 13.56 19.61
N GLU A 96 -10.72 12.37 19.32
CA GLU A 96 -10.68 11.24 20.23
C GLU A 96 -9.35 11.35 20.98
N ALA A 97 -9.43 11.54 22.30
CA ALA A 97 -8.30 11.79 23.16
C ALA A 97 -7.13 10.85 22.84
N ALA A 98 -6.03 11.42 22.35
CA ALA A 98 -4.74 10.76 22.40
C ALA A 98 -4.44 10.50 23.88
N VAL A 99 -4.62 9.24 24.31
CA VAL A 99 -4.13 8.78 25.60
C VAL A 99 -2.61 8.87 25.53
N ASP A 100 -2.10 9.95 26.09
CA ASP A 100 -0.68 10.22 26.31
C ASP A 100 -0.15 9.29 27.40
N GLN A 101 0.12 8.03 27.04
CA GLN A 101 1.00 7.13 27.79
C GLN A 101 1.53 6.04 26.85
N MET A 102 2.64 6.28 26.15
CA MET A 102 3.42 5.12 25.65
C MET A 102 4.87 5.45 25.28
N GLN A 103 5.70 5.64 26.30
CA GLN A 103 7.16 5.69 26.14
C GLN A 103 7.83 4.32 26.20
N ASN A 104 7.11 3.19 26.35
CA ASN A 104 7.73 1.85 26.39
C ASN A 104 6.70 0.74 26.14
N THR A 105 6.25 0.52 24.90
CA THR A 105 5.58 -0.74 24.55
C THR A 105 6.07 -1.31 23.24
N THR A 106 6.45 -2.57 23.36
CA THR A 106 6.30 -3.65 22.40
C THR A 106 5.22 -3.40 21.34
N MET A 107 5.47 -3.90 20.15
CA MET A 107 4.65 -3.86 18.94
C MET A 107 3.21 -4.32 19.20
N ASP A 108 2.35 -3.40 19.63
CA ASP A 108 1.02 -3.72 20.14
C ASP A 108 -0.01 -2.71 19.61
N TRP A 109 -1.24 -3.18 19.40
CA TRP A 109 -2.47 -2.53 18.91
C TRP A 109 -2.71 -2.21 17.40
N LYS A 110 -1.73 -1.85 16.55
CA LYS A 110 -2.05 -1.50 15.12
C LYS A 110 -2.24 -2.69 14.15
N ILE A 111 -1.85 -3.91 14.51
CA ILE A 111 -1.99 -5.14 13.68
C ILE A 111 -3.08 -6.07 14.24
N GLN A 112 -4.12 -5.52 14.87
CA GLN A 112 -5.33 -6.28 15.20
C GLN A 112 -6.40 -6.18 14.10
N ARG A 113 -6.17 -5.30 13.11
CA ARG A 113 -7.04 -5.16 11.93
C ARG A 113 -6.72 -6.23 10.87
N PRO A 114 -7.67 -6.61 10.02
CA PRO A 114 -7.39 -7.47 8.87
C PRO A 114 -6.40 -6.79 7.91
N ALA A 115 -5.62 -7.61 7.21
CA ALA A 115 -4.78 -7.13 6.11
C ALA A 115 -5.65 -6.51 5.00
N ASP A 116 -5.10 -5.50 4.30
CA ASP A 116 -5.77 -4.92 3.14
C ASP A 116 -5.89 -5.97 2.02
N TYR A 117 -4.87 -6.82 1.90
CA TYR A 117 -4.90 -8.01 1.05
C TYR A 117 -4.22 -9.18 1.74
N ARG A 118 -4.83 -10.36 1.62
CA ARG A 118 -4.16 -11.65 1.85
C ARG A 118 -3.93 -12.30 0.50
N ILE A 119 -2.68 -12.39 0.05
CA ILE A 119 -2.34 -12.87 -1.30
C ILE A 119 -1.57 -14.20 -1.26
N CYS A 120 -1.93 -15.10 -2.17
CA CYS A 120 -1.27 -16.39 -2.40
C CYS A 120 -1.43 -16.83 -3.87
N GLY A 121 -0.87 -17.98 -4.23
CA GLY A 121 -0.85 -18.44 -5.63
C GLY A 121 0.17 -17.70 -6.50
N GLY A 122 -0.20 -17.40 -7.74
CA GLY A 122 0.70 -16.86 -8.77
C GLY A 122 0.55 -15.36 -9.06
N LEU A 123 1.57 -14.76 -9.69
CA LEU A 123 1.66 -13.33 -10.03
C LEU A 123 0.42 -12.75 -10.75
N ASN A 124 -0.22 -13.53 -11.63
CA ASN A 124 -1.41 -13.10 -12.37
C ASN A 124 -2.67 -12.95 -11.50
N GLY A 125 -2.67 -13.57 -10.31
CA GLY A 125 -3.78 -13.50 -9.35
C GLY A 125 -3.67 -12.35 -8.34
N LEU A 126 -2.66 -11.49 -8.44
CA LEU A 126 -2.49 -10.37 -7.52
C LEU A 126 -3.59 -9.32 -7.72
N PRO A 127 -4.09 -8.69 -6.63
CA PRO A 127 -5.19 -7.72 -6.71
C PRO A 127 -4.79 -6.44 -7.44
N GLN A 128 -3.50 -6.09 -7.42
CA GLN A 128 -2.94 -4.91 -8.09
C GLN A 128 -1.54 -5.23 -8.63
N LYS A 129 -1.21 -4.69 -9.80
CA LYS A 129 0.16 -4.78 -10.36
C LYS A 129 1.17 -3.89 -9.63
N LYS A 130 0.68 -2.77 -9.07
CA LYS A 130 1.44 -1.82 -8.26
C LYS A 130 0.67 -1.59 -6.97
N ILE A 131 1.32 -1.79 -5.84
CA ILE A 131 0.70 -1.55 -4.53
C ILE A 131 1.29 -0.27 -3.98
N TYR A 132 0.44 0.69 -3.64
CA TYR A 132 0.83 1.96 -3.05
C TYR A 132 0.28 2.07 -1.63
N SER A 133 1.12 2.51 -0.70
CA SER A 133 0.65 2.85 0.64
C SER A 133 -0.19 4.13 0.62
N VAL A 134 -1.07 4.26 1.62
CA VAL A 134 -1.79 5.51 1.91
C VAL A 134 -0.88 6.48 2.67
N GLY A 135 -0.17 5.95 3.67
CA GLY A 135 0.77 6.69 4.50
C GLY A 135 2.22 6.52 4.08
N SER A 136 3.14 6.87 4.98
CA SER A 136 4.58 6.71 4.76
C SER A 136 5.12 5.33 5.15
N VAL A 137 4.23 4.38 5.49
CA VAL A 137 4.63 3.04 5.94
C VAL A 137 3.80 1.99 5.22
N LEU A 138 4.43 0.86 4.91
CA LEU A 138 3.79 -0.33 4.39
C LEU A 138 4.39 -1.55 5.06
N TYR A 139 3.55 -2.52 5.42
CA TYR A 139 4.00 -3.80 5.97
C TYR A 139 3.59 -4.97 5.09
N LEU A 140 4.47 -5.95 4.98
CA LEU A 140 4.16 -7.28 4.48
C LEU A 140 4.41 -8.29 5.58
N VAL A 141 3.47 -9.21 5.83
CA VAL A 141 3.63 -10.30 6.80
C VAL A 141 3.52 -11.61 6.05
N PHE A 142 4.63 -12.36 6.02
CA PHE A 142 4.69 -13.66 5.36
C PHE A 142 4.47 -14.79 6.37
N HIS A 143 3.60 -15.73 5.99
CA HIS A 143 3.27 -16.93 6.74
C HIS A 143 3.30 -18.16 5.82
N SER A 144 3.81 -19.28 6.33
CA SER A 144 3.73 -20.59 5.66
C SER A 144 3.50 -21.71 6.66
N GLU A 145 2.91 -22.82 6.20
CA GLU A 145 2.61 -23.98 7.03
C GLU A 145 3.03 -25.26 6.31
N SER A 146 3.64 -26.23 7.00
CA SER A 146 3.96 -27.54 6.42
C SER A 146 2.68 -28.28 6.00
N ASN A 147 2.77 -29.04 4.91
CA ASN A 147 1.67 -29.88 4.47
C ASN A 147 1.80 -31.25 5.15
N GLN A 148 0.98 -31.54 6.17
CA GLN A 148 1.03 -32.83 6.87
C GLN A 148 0.58 -34.05 6.01
N GLY A 149 0.27 -33.89 4.72
CA GLY A 149 -0.34 -34.98 3.93
C GLY A 149 -0.08 -35.06 2.44
N SER A 150 0.93 -34.39 1.85
CA SER A 150 1.20 -34.56 0.41
C SER A 150 2.68 -34.70 0.08
N LEU A 151 3.04 -35.91 -0.35
CA LEU A 151 4.34 -36.32 -0.91
C LEU A 151 4.69 -35.68 -2.27
N SER A 152 3.90 -34.71 -2.75
CA SER A 152 4.28 -33.92 -3.92
C SER A 152 5.27 -32.83 -3.50
N LYS A 153 6.51 -32.97 -3.97
CA LYS A 153 7.60 -31.98 -3.92
C LYS A 153 7.17 -30.70 -4.65
N LEU A 154 6.27 -29.92 -4.05
CA LEU A 154 5.76 -28.67 -4.62
C LEU A 154 6.85 -27.62 -4.48
N GLN A 155 7.61 -27.43 -5.56
CA GLN A 155 8.65 -26.43 -5.64
C GLN A 155 8.03 -25.05 -5.93
N TYR A 156 7.69 -24.34 -4.87
CA TYR A 156 7.33 -22.93 -4.94
C TYR A 156 8.61 -22.09 -5.01
N GLY A 157 8.61 -21.00 -5.78
CA GLY A 157 9.78 -20.12 -5.93
C GLY A 157 9.81 -18.97 -4.93
N GLY A 158 8.71 -18.77 -4.17
CA GLY A 158 8.55 -17.62 -3.30
C GLY A 158 8.22 -16.35 -4.07
N PHE A 159 8.71 -15.20 -3.59
CA PHE A 159 8.49 -13.92 -4.24
C PHE A 159 9.75 -13.06 -4.25
N ILE A 160 9.85 -12.22 -5.28
CA ILE A 160 10.80 -11.11 -5.36
C ILE A 160 10.11 -9.91 -5.99
N GLY A 161 10.42 -8.73 -5.47
CA GLY A 161 9.87 -7.48 -5.95
C GLY A 161 10.83 -6.33 -5.76
N GLN A 162 10.39 -5.17 -6.26
CA GLN A 162 11.06 -3.89 -6.11
C GLN A 162 10.16 -2.92 -5.35
N PHE A 163 10.77 -2.08 -4.53
CA PHE A 163 10.10 -1.00 -3.81
C PHE A 163 10.69 0.36 -4.17
N TRP A 164 9.89 1.41 -3.96
CA TRP A 164 10.29 2.81 -4.04
C TRP A 164 9.62 3.62 -2.93
N PHE A 165 10.35 4.59 -2.41
CA PHE A 165 9.82 5.69 -1.64
C PHE A 165 9.62 6.87 -2.60
N GLU A 166 8.37 7.21 -2.86
CA GLU A 166 7.98 8.28 -3.81
C GLU A 166 7.38 9.46 -3.05
N LEU A 167 7.64 10.69 -3.50
CA LEU A 167 7.15 11.88 -2.82
C LEU A 167 5.62 12.00 -2.95
N LYS A 168 4.93 12.28 -1.84
CA LYS A 168 3.47 12.50 -1.78
C LYS A 168 3.04 13.67 -2.66
N GLU A 169 3.87 14.69 -2.79
CA GLU A 169 3.57 15.89 -3.60
C GLU A 169 3.38 15.59 -5.09
N LEU A 170 3.93 14.49 -5.61
CA LEU A 170 3.69 14.04 -6.99
C LEU A 170 2.23 13.64 -7.24
N TYR A 171 1.48 13.37 -6.16
CA TYR A 171 0.10 12.89 -6.18
C TYR A 171 -0.86 13.88 -5.51
N ARG A 172 -0.43 15.12 -5.32
CA ARG A 172 -1.22 16.16 -4.68
C ARG A 172 -2.28 16.69 -5.63
N THR A 173 -3.54 16.65 -5.20
CA THR A 173 -4.62 17.37 -5.88
C THR A 173 -4.42 18.88 -5.71
N ASN A 174 -4.49 19.64 -6.80
CA ASN A 174 -4.46 21.11 -6.75
C ASN A 174 -5.77 21.70 -6.20
N ALA A 175 -6.84 20.90 -6.17
CA ALA A 175 -8.13 21.30 -5.64
C ALA A 175 -8.14 21.37 -4.11
N VAL A 176 -8.80 22.39 -3.57
CA VAL A 176 -8.94 22.61 -2.13
C VAL A 176 -10.09 21.76 -1.61
N LEU A 177 -9.86 21.01 -0.52
CA LEU A 177 -10.92 20.25 0.15
C LEU A 177 -11.89 21.23 0.81
N GLN A 178 -13.18 21.10 0.52
CA GLN A 178 -14.22 21.88 1.16
C GLN A 178 -14.34 21.49 2.64
N PRO A 179 -14.29 22.45 3.58
CA PRO A 179 -14.44 22.19 5.01
C PRO A 179 -15.70 21.37 5.34
N GLY A 180 -15.57 20.42 6.26
CA GLY A 180 -16.69 19.56 6.69
C GLY A 180 -17.07 18.45 5.71
N THR A 181 -16.38 18.32 4.58
CA THR A 181 -16.64 17.25 3.61
C THR A 181 -15.51 16.20 3.60
N ARG A 182 -15.83 14.96 3.21
CA ARG A 182 -14.83 13.88 3.12
C ARG A 182 -13.96 13.95 1.86
N CYS A 183 -14.55 14.38 0.74
CA CYS A 183 -13.89 14.44 -0.56
C CYS A 183 -14.63 15.33 -1.56
N THR A 184 -15.18 16.46 -1.10
CA THR A 184 -15.69 17.51 -2.00
C THR A 184 -14.60 18.54 -2.18
N TYR A 185 -14.12 18.71 -3.41
CA TYR A 185 -13.02 19.59 -3.74
C TYR A 185 -13.49 20.71 -4.66
N HIS A 186 -12.85 21.88 -4.54
CA HIS A 186 -13.09 23.01 -5.42
C HIS A 186 -11.76 23.57 -5.95
N VAL A 187 -11.80 24.04 -7.19
CA VAL A 187 -10.74 24.82 -7.84
C VAL A 187 -11.40 26.10 -8.34
N GLU A 188 -10.90 27.23 -7.86
CA GLU A 188 -11.42 28.54 -8.23
C GLU A 188 -10.27 29.36 -8.82
N HIS A 189 -10.38 29.65 -10.12
CA HIS A 189 -9.49 30.55 -10.83
C HIS A 189 -10.20 31.90 -10.93
N HIS A 190 -9.64 32.93 -10.27
CA HIS A 190 -10.33 34.21 -10.04
C HIS A 190 -9.86 35.35 -10.94
N SER A 191 -8.74 35.20 -11.66
CA SER A 191 -8.16 36.28 -12.47
C SER A 191 -7.42 35.72 -13.67
N GLU A 192 -7.65 36.29 -14.86
CA GLU A 192 -6.90 35.96 -16.08
C GLU A 192 -5.38 36.20 -15.95
N HIS A 193 -4.97 37.04 -15.00
CA HIS A 193 -3.57 37.34 -14.71
C HIS A 193 -2.95 36.40 -13.65
N ASP A 194 -3.75 35.53 -13.04
CA ASP A 194 -3.29 34.57 -12.04
C ASP A 194 -3.00 33.21 -12.69
N GLU A 195 -1.74 32.90 -12.95
CA GLU A 195 -1.38 31.58 -13.47
C GLU A 195 -1.61 30.45 -12.44
N GLN A 196 -1.85 30.79 -11.17
CA GLN A 196 -2.25 29.84 -10.15
C GLN A 196 -3.65 29.29 -10.46
N PHE A 197 -3.80 27.97 -10.40
CA PHE A 197 -5.05 27.24 -10.68
C PHE A 197 -5.56 27.26 -12.13
N ARG A 198 -4.87 27.91 -13.07
CA ARG A 198 -5.17 27.84 -14.51
C ARG A 198 -4.96 26.44 -15.08
N LYS A 199 -4.01 25.69 -14.51
CA LYS A 199 -3.75 24.28 -14.79
C LYS A 199 -3.43 23.55 -13.49
N GLY A 200 -3.75 22.26 -13.45
CA GLY A 200 -3.45 21.44 -12.30
C GLY A 200 -3.87 19.99 -12.50
N ASN A 201 -3.48 19.17 -11.54
CA ASN A 201 -3.86 17.78 -11.44
C ASN A 201 -4.92 17.61 -10.34
N PHE A 202 -5.81 16.66 -10.55
CA PHE A 202 -6.71 16.18 -9.53
C PHE A 202 -6.68 14.66 -9.53
N PHE A 203 -6.87 14.07 -8.36
CA PHE A 203 -6.76 12.62 -8.18
C PHE A 203 -7.87 12.15 -7.25
N SER A 204 -8.27 10.88 -7.37
CA SER A 204 -9.20 10.27 -6.41
C SER A 204 -8.61 10.32 -4.98
N PRO A 205 -9.45 10.27 -3.93
CA PRO A 205 -8.96 10.17 -2.56
C PRO A 205 -7.97 9.02 -2.40
N GLN A 206 -6.86 9.27 -1.69
CA GLN A 206 -5.76 8.33 -1.44
C GLN A 206 -4.95 7.90 -2.67
N PHE A 207 -5.20 8.45 -3.87
CA PHE A 207 -4.36 8.17 -5.04
C PHE A 207 -2.88 8.44 -4.73
N PRO A 208 -1.95 7.57 -5.15
CA PRO A 208 -2.09 6.44 -6.08
C PRO A 208 -2.53 5.11 -5.45
N SER A 209 -2.86 5.09 -4.15
CA SER A 209 -3.51 3.94 -3.52
C SER A 209 -4.98 3.81 -3.97
N ASN A 210 -5.61 2.73 -3.56
CA ASN A 210 -7.02 2.50 -3.85
C ASN A 210 -7.89 3.52 -3.10
N TYR A 211 -8.92 4.03 -3.77
CA TYR A 211 -9.89 4.90 -3.12
C TYR A 211 -10.69 4.11 -2.06
N PRO A 212 -11.05 4.73 -0.92
CA PRO A 212 -11.92 4.11 0.06
C PRO A 212 -13.29 3.74 -0.51
N PRO A 213 -13.92 2.66 -0.01
CA PRO A 213 -15.28 2.31 -0.42
C PRO A 213 -16.31 3.34 0.11
N ASN A 214 -17.51 3.32 -0.47
CA ASN A 214 -18.66 4.11 0.00
C ASN A 214 -18.41 5.63 0.05
N LEU A 215 -17.75 6.15 -0.98
CA LEU A 215 -17.48 7.57 -1.17
C LEU A 215 -18.37 8.19 -2.24
N HIS A 216 -18.83 9.42 -1.96
CA HIS A 216 -19.53 10.28 -2.92
C HIS A 216 -18.74 11.59 -3.03
N CYS A 217 -17.73 11.58 -3.91
CA CYS A 217 -16.83 12.72 -4.09
C CYS A 217 -17.35 13.65 -5.18
N LYS A 218 -17.03 14.94 -5.05
CA LYS A 218 -17.41 15.99 -6.01
C LYS A 218 -16.20 16.87 -6.27
N TYR A 219 -15.93 17.18 -7.52
CA TYR A 219 -14.92 18.18 -7.91
C TYR A 219 -15.63 19.32 -8.62
N ARG A 220 -15.52 20.53 -8.08
CA ARG A 220 -16.09 21.75 -8.67
C ARG A 220 -14.97 22.60 -9.25
N PHE A 221 -15.00 22.81 -10.55
CA PHE A 221 -14.05 23.68 -11.25
C PHE A 221 -14.78 24.97 -11.64
N THR A 222 -14.21 26.13 -11.34
CA THR A 222 -14.75 27.44 -11.68
C THR A 222 -13.68 28.24 -12.40
N ALA A 223 -13.94 28.57 -13.67
CA ALA A 223 -13.08 29.41 -14.50
C ALA A 223 -13.59 30.86 -14.51
N VAL A 224 -12.72 31.79 -14.92
CA VAL A 224 -13.10 33.18 -15.18
C VAL A 224 -13.93 33.30 -16.45
N ALA A 225 -14.56 34.46 -16.66
CA ALA A 225 -15.35 34.74 -17.85
C ALA A 225 -14.51 34.52 -19.12
N ASN A 226 -15.16 34.02 -20.19
CA ASN A 226 -14.55 33.74 -21.50
C ASN A 226 -13.49 32.61 -21.54
N GLU A 227 -13.22 31.92 -20.43
CA GLU A 227 -12.41 30.70 -20.43
C GLU A 227 -13.27 29.41 -20.45
N ARG A 228 -12.67 28.29 -20.88
CA ARG A 228 -13.31 26.97 -20.87
C ARG A 228 -12.47 25.98 -20.07
N ILE A 229 -13.13 25.25 -19.18
CA ILE A 229 -12.51 24.16 -18.43
C ILE A 229 -12.33 22.95 -19.36
N VAL A 230 -11.09 22.45 -19.44
CA VAL A 230 -10.73 21.23 -20.18
C VAL A 230 -10.27 20.18 -19.17
N ILE A 231 -10.94 19.03 -19.15
CA ILE A 231 -10.59 17.90 -18.29
C ILE A 231 -10.01 16.77 -19.15
N THR A 232 -8.81 16.33 -18.78
CA THR A 232 -8.14 15.22 -19.44
C THR A 232 -7.83 14.14 -18.41
N PHE A 233 -8.30 12.91 -18.66
CA PHE A 233 -7.99 11.77 -17.80
C PHE A 233 -6.75 11.04 -18.30
N GLN A 234 -5.71 10.96 -17.46
CA GLN A 234 -4.51 10.18 -17.77
C GLN A 234 -4.68 8.69 -17.43
N SER A 235 -5.47 8.39 -16.39
CA SER A 235 -5.77 7.01 -16.00
C SER A 235 -7.12 6.95 -15.28
N ILE A 236 -7.95 5.98 -15.64
CA ILE A 236 -9.18 5.66 -14.93
C ILE A 236 -9.19 4.16 -14.68
N ARG A 237 -9.26 3.77 -13.40
CA ARG A 237 -9.47 2.38 -12.97
C ARG A 237 -10.49 2.37 -11.85
N LEU A 238 -11.70 1.96 -12.19
CA LEU A 238 -12.80 1.82 -11.25
C LEU A 238 -13.07 0.33 -11.01
N GLY A 239 -13.51 -0.01 -9.79
CA GLY A 239 -13.79 -1.39 -9.41
C GLY A 239 -15.02 -1.87 -10.16
N PHE A 240 -14.93 -3.07 -10.75
CA PHE A 240 -15.98 -3.73 -11.51
C PHE A 240 -16.21 -5.13 -10.95
N PHE A 241 -17.48 -5.53 -10.76
CA PHE A 241 -17.84 -6.90 -10.39
C PHE A 241 -18.28 -7.67 -11.65
N PRO A 242 -17.63 -8.79 -12.00
CA PRO A 242 -18.08 -9.64 -13.10
C PRO A 242 -19.48 -10.20 -12.80
N GLY A 243 -20.45 -9.93 -13.69
CA GLY A 243 -21.80 -10.49 -13.60
C GLY A 243 -22.94 -9.47 -13.43
N GLU A 244 -22.63 -8.19 -13.27
CA GLU A 244 -23.65 -7.13 -13.19
C GLU A 244 -23.67 -6.21 -14.41
N SER A 245 -24.86 -5.74 -14.78
CA SER A 245 -25.11 -4.90 -15.95
C SER A 245 -24.77 -3.42 -15.73
N GLN A 246 -24.54 -2.98 -14.49
CA GLN A 246 -24.16 -1.62 -14.17
C GLN A 246 -22.93 -1.58 -13.24
N PRO A 247 -21.98 -0.64 -13.46
CA PRO A 247 -20.84 -0.48 -12.57
C PRO A 247 -21.28 0.18 -11.25
N TRP A 248 -20.95 -0.45 -10.12
CA TRP A 248 -21.16 0.11 -8.77
C TRP A 248 -20.41 1.43 -8.57
N ASN A 249 -19.21 1.55 -9.16
CA ASN A 249 -18.38 2.74 -9.10
C ASN A 249 -18.46 3.48 -10.43
N ALA A 250 -18.79 4.76 -10.41
CA ALA A 250 -18.86 5.59 -11.60
C ALA A 250 -18.29 6.99 -11.32
N LEU A 251 -17.62 7.56 -12.32
CA LEU A 251 -17.44 8.99 -12.44
C LEU A 251 -18.64 9.53 -13.23
N ARG A 252 -19.36 10.49 -12.64
CA ARG A 252 -20.58 11.08 -13.20
C ARG A 252 -20.42 12.59 -13.31
#